data_AF-A0A963V567-F1
#
_entry.id   AF-A0A963V567-F1
#
_cell.length_a   1.000
_cell.length_b   1.000
_cell.length_c   1.000
_cell.angle_alpha   90.00
_cell.angle_beta   90.00
_cell.angle_gamma   90.00
#
_symmetry.space_group_name_H-M   'P 1'
#
loop_
_entity.id
_entity.type
_entity.pdbx_description
1 polymer ?
#
loop_
_entity_poly.entity_id
_entity_poly.type
_entity_poly.pdbx_seq_one_letter_code
_entity_poly.pdbx_strand_id
1 'polypeptide(L)'
;RRSSPAGGSADLGLYRSQLAEVERDLAREVISKPEAERLRIEISRRILAADQATAPAPGTAPEMGRLLPVIAILALAGIAVGLYLRLGAPGYPDLPTSLRLERAQTLYEARLTQSELAARAEAARPAGPAPDPAYGELVARLRQAVEANPDDLEGLRLLARNEAALGNFTAAATAQRHIIEVRAGEATADDFAALADTYVLAAGGEVSPEAEAALSEALARDRRNGTARFYMGLMWAQTGRPDRAFTLWRNLLEDGPREAPWVPYIEERILLLARAAGVDYTPPEVKGPSAADIGAAAGMSDEDRQAMIRGMVEGLAERLNTEGGSAAEWGQLIFALAQLGETDRARAIWTEAQTVFASRPAELATVTDAAERAGVAE
;
A
#
# COMPACT_ATOMS: atom_id res chain seq x y z
N ARG A 1 56.74 8.45 42.57
CA ARG A 1 57.73 7.46 42.08
C ARG A 1 56.96 6.32 41.42
N ARG A 2 57.08 6.16 40.10
CA ARG A 2 56.49 5.03 39.37
C ARG A 2 57.32 3.79 39.66
N SER A 3 56.76 2.81 40.34
CA SER A 3 57.32 1.47 40.47
C SER A 3 57.10 0.75 39.13
N SER A 4 58.17 0.45 38.42
CA SER A 4 58.12 -0.23 37.12
C SER A 4 57.50 -1.63 37.26
N PRO A 5 56.58 -2.05 36.37
CA PRO A 5 55.99 -3.40 36.36
C PRO A 5 56.93 -4.47 35.79
N ALA A 6 58.22 -4.17 35.63
CA ALA A 6 59.20 -5.03 34.95
C ALA A 6 59.72 -6.20 35.81
N GLY A 7 59.33 -6.31 37.08
CA GLY A 7 59.83 -7.36 38.00
C GLY A 7 59.21 -8.74 37.75
N GLY A 8 57.88 -8.81 37.56
CA GLY A 8 57.17 -10.10 37.49
C GLY A 8 57.55 -10.97 36.29
N SER A 9 57.79 -10.38 35.11
CA SER A 9 58.17 -11.13 33.91
C SER A 9 59.64 -11.60 33.93
N ALA A 10 60.53 -10.81 34.53
CA ALA A 10 61.93 -11.17 34.72
C ALA A 10 62.08 -12.34 35.72
N ASP A 11 61.30 -12.32 36.81
CA ASP A 11 61.29 -13.36 37.84
C ASP A 11 60.77 -14.71 37.29
N LEU A 12 59.73 -14.69 36.44
CA LEU A 12 59.21 -15.89 35.77
C LEU A 12 60.24 -16.55 34.84
N GLY A 13 61.04 -15.76 34.12
CA GLY A 13 62.13 -16.27 33.29
C GLY A 13 63.22 -16.96 34.12
N LEU A 14 63.55 -16.39 35.27
CA LEU A 14 64.53 -16.95 36.21
C LEU A 14 64.05 -18.29 36.79
N TYR A 15 62.80 -18.38 37.25
CA TYR A 15 62.26 -19.63 37.81
C TYR A 15 62.17 -20.76 36.78
N ARG A 16 61.89 -20.46 35.50
CA ARG A 16 61.94 -21.46 34.42
C ARG A 16 63.35 -22.00 34.18
N SER A 17 64.36 -21.12 34.25
CA SER A 17 65.77 -21.51 34.15
C SER A 17 66.19 -22.43 35.31
N GLN A 18 65.75 -22.11 36.54
CA GLN A 18 66.01 -22.95 37.72
C GLN A 18 65.37 -24.33 37.61
N LEU A 19 64.15 -24.44 37.05
CA LEU A 19 63.52 -25.74 36.82
C LEU A 19 64.34 -26.60 35.84
N ALA A 20 64.83 -25.98 34.75
CA ALA A 20 65.68 -26.65 33.76
C ALA A 20 67.07 -27.04 34.30
N GLU A 21 67.56 -26.37 35.34
CA GLU A 21 68.79 -26.72 36.05
C GLU A 21 68.57 -27.96 36.93
N VAL A 22 67.46 -28.02 37.67
CA VAL A 22 67.08 -29.20 38.46
C VAL A 22 66.94 -30.45 37.58
N GLU A 23 66.39 -30.34 36.36
CA GLU A 23 66.37 -31.46 35.40
C GLU A 23 67.77 -31.93 34.99
N ARG A 24 68.69 -30.99 34.75
CA ARG A 24 70.07 -31.30 34.35
C ARG A 24 70.84 -31.97 35.48
N ASP A 25 70.65 -31.52 36.72
CA ASP A 25 71.32 -32.08 37.88
C ASP A 25 70.78 -33.46 38.25
N LEU A 26 69.48 -33.70 38.05
CA LEU A 26 68.89 -35.04 38.17
C LEU A 26 69.43 -35.98 37.08
N ALA A 27 69.53 -35.52 35.83
CA ALA A 27 70.06 -36.32 34.72
C ALA A 27 71.56 -36.65 34.87
N ARG A 28 72.30 -35.82 35.61
CA ARG A 28 73.71 -36.03 35.95
C ARG A 28 73.92 -36.80 37.26
N GLU A 29 72.84 -37.26 37.90
CA GLU A 29 72.84 -37.96 39.18
C GLU A 29 73.49 -37.16 40.33
N VAL A 30 73.52 -35.82 40.22
CA VAL A 30 74.08 -34.91 41.24
C VAL A 30 73.11 -34.76 42.42
N ILE A 31 71.81 -34.88 42.16
CA ILE A 31 70.74 -34.83 43.16
C ILE A 31 69.89 -36.10 43.09
N SER A 32 69.35 -36.54 44.23
CA SER A 32 68.47 -37.69 44.26
C SER A 32 67.08 -37.37 43.69
N LYS A 33 66.38 -38.36 43.13
CA LYS A 33 65.01 -38.19 42.60
C LYS A 33 64.03 -37.54 43.61
N PRO A 34 64.03 -37.91 44.91
CA PRO A 34 63.17 -37.25 45.91
C PRO A 34 63.52 -35.77 46.15
N GLU A 35 64.79 -35.40 46.05
CA GLU A 35 65.23 -34.00 46.19
C GLU A 35 64.84 -33.16 44.97
N ALA A 36 64.97 -33.71 43.76
CA ALA A 36 64.52 -33.06 42.54
C ALA A 36 63.00 -32.79 42.56
N GLU A 37 62.20 -33.75 43.03
CA GLU A 37 60.75 -33.58 43.17
C GLU A 37 60.39 -32.47 44.18
N ARG A 38 61.10 -32.38 45.32
CA ARG A 38 60.91 -31.28 46.29
C ARG A 38 61.23 -29.92 45.68
N LEU A 39 62.37 -29.80 44.99
CA LEU A 39 62.79 -28.54 44.36
C LEU A 39 61.80 -28.10 43.27
N ARG A 40 61.29 -29.03 42.45
CA ARG A 40 60.25 -28.73 41.44
C ARG A 40 58.98 -28.19 42.08
N ILE A 41 58.53 -28.78 43.19
CA ILE A 41 57.32 -28.32 43.89
C ILE A 41 57.53 -26.91 44.44
N GLU A 42 58.68 -26.62 45.05
CA GLU A 42 58.97 -25.29 45.60
C GLU A 42 59.08 -24.22 44.51
N ILE A 43 59.79 -24.51 43.40
CA ILE A 43 59.91 -23.58 42.26
C ILE A 43 58.53 -23.34 41.62
N SER A 44 57.73 -24.40 41.44
CA SER A 44 56.37 -24.29 40.89
C SER A 44 55.46 -23.43 41.79
N ARG A 45 55.59 -23.56 43.11
CA ARG A 45 54.87 -22.71 44.08
C ARG A 45 55.29 -21.25 43.98
N ARG A 46 56.58 -20.97 43.77
CA ARG A 46 57.09 -19.59 43.57
C ARG A 46 56.62 -18.99 42.24
N ILE A 47 56.54 -19.78 41.17
CA ILE A 47 55.96 -19.36 39.89
C ILE A 47 54.49 -18.95 40.07
N LEU A 48 53.68 -19.79 40.75
CA LEU A 48 52.28 -19.48 41.02
C LEU A 48 52.11 -18.22 41.90
N ALA A 49 52.98 -18.03 42.90
CA ALA A 49 52.95 -16.84 43.74
C ALA A 49 53.33 -15.56 42.97
N ALA A 50 54.30 -15.63 42.06
CA ALA A 50 54.69 -14.52 41.21
C ALA A 50 53.59 -14.15 40.18
N ASP A 51 52.87 -15.14 39.66
CA ASP A 51 51.74 -14.94 38.74
C ASP A 51 50.56 -14.26 39.45
N GLN A 52 50.23 -14.70 40.69
CA GLN A 52 49.21 -14.05 41.51
C GLN A 52 49.57 -12.61 41.92
N ALA A 53 50.86 -12.30 42.10
CA ALA A 53 51.32 -10.94 42.37
C ALA A 53 51.25 -10.02 41.14
N THR A 54 51.14 -10.61 39.93
CA THR A 54 51.02 -9.90 38.66
C THR A 54 49.56 -9.81 38.18
N ALA A 55 48.68 -10.66 38.73
CA ALA A 55 47.25 -10.58 38.47
C ALA A 55 46.70 -9.22 38.94
N PRO A 56 46.01 -8.45 38.07
CA PRO A 56 45.39 -7.22 38.49
C PRO A 56 44.38 -7.53 39.59
N ALA A 57 44.51 -6.86 40.74
CA ALA A 57 43.47 -6.89 41.77
C ALA A 57 42.13 -6.52 41.11
N PRO A 58 41.00 -7.18 41.45
CA PRO A 58 39.70 -6.76 40.94
C PRO A 58 39.50 -5.31 41.36
N GLY A 59 39.64 -4.40 40.40
CA GLY A 59 39.53 -2.97 40.66
C GLY A 59 38.13 -2.71 41.21
N THR A 60 38.05 -2.27 42.46
CA THR A 60 36.84 -1.59 42.95
C THR A 60 36.68 -0.36 42.07
N ALA A 61 35.79 -0.43 41.08
CA ALA A 61 35.38 0.73 40.32
C ALA A 61 35.01 1.84 41.33
N PRO A 62 35.49 3.09 41.15
CA PRO A 62 35.11 4.19 42.04
C PRO A 62 33.59 4.23 42.14
N GLU A 63 33.00 4.50 43.31
CA GLU A 63 31.55 4.45 43.54
C GLU A 63 30.75 5.20 42.45
N MET A 64 31.34 6.26 41.89
CA MET A 64 30.80 7.05 40.77
C MET A 64 30.54 6.22 39.49
N GLY A 65 31.36 5.21 39.19
CA GLY A 65 31.19 4.32 38.04
C GLY A 65 29.98 3.38 38.15
N ARG A 66 29.48 3.14 39.37
CA ARG A 66 28.25 2.37 39.59
C ARG A 66 26.98 3.21 39.39
N LEU A 67 27.07 4.54 39.52
CA LEU A 67 25.94 5.47 39.35
C LEU A 67 25.72 5.91 37.90
N LEU A 68 26.76 5.84 37.04
CA LEU A 68 26.66 6.19 35.63
C LEU A 68 25.47 5.55 34.87
N PRO A 69 25.20 4.23 34.98
CA PRO A 69 24.05 3.63 34.29
C PRO A 69 22.71 4.14 34.83
N VAL A 70 22.63 4.44 36.13
CA VAL A 70 21.42 5.01 36.75
C VAL A 70 21.17 6.42 36.20
N ILE A 71 22.21 7.25 36.13
CA ILE A 71 22.12 8.60 35.56
C ILE A 71 21.73 8.53 34.07
N ALA A 72 22.30 7.59 33.31
CA ALA A 72 21.95 7.41 31.90
C ALA A 72 20.47 7.00 31.71
N ILE A 73 19.95 6.09 32.54
CA ILE A 73 18.53 5.68 32.51
C ILE A 73 17.62 6.86 32.87
N LEU A 74 17.96 7.62 33.92
CA LEU A 74 17.18 8.80 34.31
C LEU A 74 17.21 9.90 33.26
N ALA A 75 18.36 10.13 32.63
CA ALA A 75 18.50 11.06 31.52
C ALA A 75 17.65 10.61 30.32
N LEU A 76 17.68 9.32 29.97
CA LEU A 76 16.87 8.78 28.89
C LEU A 76 15.37 8.90 29.18
N ALA A 77 14.92 8.57 30.40
CA ALA A 77 13.54 8.72 30.82
C ALA A 77 13.10 10.19 30.83
N GLY A 78 13.95 11.09 31.32
CA GLY A 78 13.70 12.54 31.30
C GLY A 78 13.62 13.10 29.89
N ILE A 79 14.48 12.65 28.97
CA ILE A 79 14.42 12.99 27.55
C ILE A 79 13.13 12.44 26.93
N ALA A 80 12.76 11.20 27.21
CA ALA A 80 11.53 10.59 26.70
C ALA A 80 10.28 11.32 27.18
N VAL A 81 10.20 11.66 28.47
CA VAL A 81 9.11 12.46 29.04
C VAL A 81 9.12 13.86 28.43
N GLY A 82 10.27 14.52 28.33
CA GLY A 82 10.40 15.84 27.72
C GLY A 82 9.98 15.86 26.24
N LEU A 83 10.34 14.83 25.49
CA LEU A 83 9.91 14.64 24.10
C LEU A 83 8.40 14.38 24.03
N TYR A 84 7.86 13.51 24.88
CA TYR A 84 6.40 13.25 24.92
C TYR A 84 5.61 14.51 25.28
N LEU A 85 6.07 15.32 26.24
CA LEU A 85 5.43 16.58 26.59
C LEU A 85 5.52 17.64 25.50
N ARG A 86 6.55 17.57 24.63
CA ARG A 86 6.75 18.52 23.52
C ARG A 86 6.08 18.11 22.21
N LEU A 87 6.07 16.81 21.89
CA LEU A 87 5.60 16.24 20.61
C LEU A 87 4.29 15.44 20.75
N GLY A 88 4.02 14.90 21.93
CA GLY A 88 2.83 14.11 22.19
C GLY A 88 1.59 14.98 22.42
N ALA A 89 0.48 14.32 22.76
CA ALA A 89 -0.78 14.97 23.08
C ALA A 89 -1.20 14.66 24.53
N PRO A 90 -0.60 15.32 25.55
CA PRO A 90 -0.99 15.13 26.94
C PRO A 90 -2.49 15.43 27.13
N GLY A 91 -3.20 14.55 27.83
CA GLY A 91 -4.63 14.70 28.09
C GLY A 91 -5.54 14.26 26.95
N TYR A 92 -5.01 13.73 25.85
CA TYR A 92 -5.83 13.10 24.81
C TYR A 92 -6.42 11.78 25.35
N PRO A 93 -7.75 11.66 25.46
CA PRO A 93 -8.37 10.46 25.99
C PRO A 93 -8.24 9.30 24.99
N ASP A 94 -8.37 8.08 25.49
CA ASP A 94 -8.55 6.92 24.62
C ASP A 94 -9.81 7.12 23.75
N LEU A 95 -9.75 6.67 22.49
CA LEU A 95 -10.87 6.73 21.55
C LEU A 95 -11.51 5.35 21.38
N PRO A 96 -12.30 4.86 22.36
CA PRO A 96 -12.93 3.56 22.27
C PRO A 96 -13.85 3.49 21.05
N THR A 97 -14.04 2.28 20.52
CA THR A 97 -14.83 2.06 19.30
C THR A 97 -16.24 2.62 19.40
N SER A 98 -16.90 2.52 20.55
CA SER A 98 -18.23 3.11 20.79
C SER A 98 -18.25 4.62 20.56
N LEU A 99 -17.30 5.36 21.14
CA LEU A 99 -17.19 6.81 20.97
C LEU A 99 -16.88 7.20 19.53
N ARG A 100 -16.05 6.41 18.83
CA ARG A 100 -15.76 6.65 17.40
C ARG A 100 -17.01 6.46 16.54
N LEU A 101 -17.81 5.44 16.82
CA LEU A 101 -19.07 5.18 16.11
C LEU A 101 -20.12 6.26 16.38
N GLU A 102 -20.22 6.74 17.63
CA GLU A 102 -21.11 7.86 17.98
C GLU A 102 -20.71 9.13 17.23
N ARG A 103 -19.43 9.49 17.24
CA ARG A 103 -18.93 10.65 16.48
C ARG A 103 -19.16 10.51 14.98
N ALA A 104 -18.94 9.32 14.43
CA ALA A 104 -19.21 9.05 13.03
C ALA A 104 -20.71 9.23 12.69
N GLN A 105 -21.60 8.80 13.59
CA GLN A 105 -23.03 9.03 13.44
C GLN A 105 -23.37 10.52 13.47
N THR A 106 -22.80 11.28 14.40
CA THR A 106 -22.97 12.74 14.44
C THR A 106 -22.50 13.41 13.14
N LEU A 107 -21.34 13.01 12.60
CA LEU A 107 -20.84 13.52 11.32
C LEU A 107 -21.77 13.16 10.16
N TYR A 108 -22.27 11.93 10.13
CA TYR A 108 -23.20 11.45 9.11
C TYR A 108 -24.51 12.25 9.11
N GLU A 109 -25.07 12.52 10.30
CA GLU A 109 -26.31 13.29 10.48
C GLU A 109 -26.13 14.79 10.25
N ALA A 110 -24.94 15.32 10.51
CA ALA A 110 -24.61 16.74 10.33
C ALA A 110 -24.26 17.12 8.89
N ARG A 111 -24.31 16.18 7.93
CA ARG A 111 -24.06 16.47 6.52
C ARG A 111 -25.07 17.50 6.00
N LEU A 112 -24.55 18.51 5.32
CA LEU A 112 -25.33 19.57 4.70
C LEU A 112 -26.10 19.01 3.48
N THR A 113 -27.20 19.69 3.14
CA THR A 113 -27.98 19.37 1.94
C THR A 113 -27.16 19.60 0.66
N GLN A 114 -27.57 18.97 -0.44
CA GLN A 114 -26.94 19.17 -1.74
C GLN A 114 -26.87 20.64 -2.15
N SER A 115 -27.95 21.41 -1.91
CA SER A 115 -27.98 22.83 -2.26
C SER A 115 -26.99 23.67 -1.45
N GLU A 116 -26.85 23.39 -0.15
CA GLU A 116 -25.93 24.12 0.72
C GLU A 116 -24.48 23.83 0.37
N LEU A 117 -24.14 22.55 0.11
CA LEU A 117 -22.82 22.15 -0.35
C LEU A 117 -22.50 22.74 -1.71
N ALA A 118 -23.44 22.72 -2.65
CA ALA A 118 -23.25 23.30 -3.98
C ALA A 118 -22.99 24.80 -3.91
N ALA A 119 -23.77 25.55 -3.13
CA ALA A 119 -23.56 26.98 -2.94
C ALA A 119 -22.20 27.28 -2.29
N ARG A 120 -21.79 26.49 -1.29
CA ARG A 120 -20.48 26.61 -0.64
C ARG A 120 -19.34 26.34 -1.61
N ALA A 121 -19.45 25.28 -2.42
CA ALA A 121 -18.43 24.89 -3.39
C ALA A 121 -18.33 25.90 -4.53
N GLU A 122 -19.45 26.43 -5.02
CA GLU A 122 -19.48 27.48 -6.04
C GLU A 122 -18.83 28.77 -5.53
N ALA A 123 -19.16 29.20 -4.30
CA ALA A 123 -18.55 30.38 -3.69
C ALA A 123 -17.04 30.23 -3.44
N ALA A 124 -16.57 29.00 -3.18
CA ALA A 124 -15.15 28.70 -2.96
C ALA A 124 -14.38 28.45 -4.27
N ARG A 125 -15.06 28.29 -5.42
CA ARG A 125 -14.43 27.94 -6.69
C ARG A 125 -13.61 29.13 -7.19
N PRO A 126 -12.29 28.97 -7.39
CA PRO A 126 -11.51 30.02 -8.01
C PRO A 126 -12.02 30.25 -9.44
N ALA A 127 -12.03 31.52 -9.87
CA ALA A 127 -12.37 31.84 -11.25
C ALA A 127 -11.37 31.15 -12.19
N GLY A 128 -11.84 30.13 -12.90
CA GLY A 128 -11.09 29.49 -13.96
C GLY A 128 -10.98 30.40 -15.20
N PRO A 129 -10.17 30.02 -16.19
CA PRO A 129 -10.20 30.69 -17.48
C PRO A 129 -11.63 30.64 -18.04
N ALA A 130 -12.09 31.78 -18.56
CA ALA A 130 -13.41 31.84 -19.17
C ALA A 130 -13.49 30.83 -20.32
N PRO A 131 -14.59 30.06 -20.42
CA PRO A 131 -14.81 29.16 -21.54
C PRO A 131 -14.88 29.95 -22.85
N ASP A 132 -14.58 29.28 -23.97
CA ASP A 132 -14.70 29.87 -25.31
C ASP A 132 -16.11 30.49 -25.49
N PRO A 133 -16.21 31.80 -25.82
CA PRO A 133 -17.50 32.45 -26.05
C PRO A 133 -18.40 31.72 -27.05
N ALA A 134 -17.81 31.15 -28.13
CA ALA A 134 -18.56 30.42 -29.14
C ALA A 134 -19.20 29.14 -28.57
N TYR A 135 -18.49 28.46 -27.68
CA TYR A 135 -19.03 27.30 -26.96
C TYR A 135 -20.12 27.72 -25.98
N GLY A 136 -19.95 28.83 -25.26
CA GLY A 136 -20.98 29.40 -24.39
C GLY A 136 -22.29 29.71 -25.12
N GLU A 137 -22.21 30.28 -26.33
CA GLU A 137 -23.38 30.52 -27.19
C GLU A 137 -24.06 29.22 -27.64
N LEU A 138 -23.29 28.19 -27.98
CA LEU A 138 -23.83 26.89 -28.36
C LEU A 138 -24.61 26.25 -27.21
N VAL A 139 -24.09 26.30 -25.98
CA VAL A 139 -24.81 25.81 -24.80
C VAL A 139 -26.04 26.65 -24.51
N ALA A 140 -26.01 27.97 -24.72
CA ALA A 140 -27.20 28.82 -24.58
C ALA A 140 -28.32 28.43 -25.56
N ARG A 141 -27.98 28.11 -26.82
CA ARG A 141 -28.96 27.58 -27.80
C ARG A 141 -29.47 26.20 -27.40
N LEU A 142 -28.61 25.34 -26.86
CA LEU A 142 -29.01 24.03 -26.35
C LEU A 142 -30.02 24.14 -25.21
N ARG A 143 -29.83 25.08 -24.27
CA ARG A 143 -30.82 25.37 -23.22
C ARG A 143 -32.18 25.72 -23.79
N GLN A 144 -32.23 26.62 -24.79
CA GLN A 144 -33.48 27.01 -25.46
C GLN A 144 -34.14 25.83 -26.18
N ALA A 145 -33.34 24.98 -26.84
CA ALA A 145 -33.85 23.80 -27.54
C ALA A 145 -34.45 22.78 -26.57
N VAL A 146 -33.81 22.54 -25.43
CA VAL A 146 -34.33 21.67 -24.36
C VAL A 146 -35.55 22.29 -23.69
N GLU A 147 -35.61 23.60 -23.50
CA GLU A 147 -36.81 24.27 -22.97
C GLU A 147 -38.00 24.13 -23.92
N ALA A 148 -37.77 24.21 -25.23
CA ALA A 148 -38.81 24.00 -26.24
C ALA A 148 -39.27 22.54 -26.34
N ASN A 149 -38.37 21.58 -26.07
CA ASN A 149 -38.63 20.14 -26.10
C ASN A 149 -38.12 19.48 -24.80
N PRO A 150 -38.84 19.64 -23.68
CA PRO A 150 -38.36 19.25 -22.35
C PRO A 150 -38.10 17.74 -22.22
N ASP A 151 -38.85 16.91 -22.94
CA ASP A 151 -38.77 15.45 -22.85
C ASP A 151 -37.78 14.84 -23.87
N ASP A 152 -37.04 15.66 -24.61
CA ASP A 152 -36.00 15.16 -25.53
C ASP A 152 -34.79 14.62 -24.75
N LEU A 153 -34.74 13.30 -24.57
CA LEU A 153 -33.67 12.61 -23.85
C LEU A 153 -32.27 12.93 -24.39
N GLU A 154 -32.10 13.06 -25.70
CA GLU A 154 -30.77 13.32 -26.25
C GLU A 154 -30.36 14.78 -26.01
N GLY A 155 -31.29 15.71 -26.17
CA GLY A 155 -31.13 17.11 -25.77
C GLY A 155 -30.74 17.25 -24.30
N LEU A 156 -31.42 16.51 -23.40
CA LEU A 156 -31.12 16.51 -21.97
C LEU A 156 -29.72 15.94 -21.65
N ARG A 157 -29.32 14.83 -22.30
CA ARG A 157 -27.97 14.24 -22.14
C ARG A 157 -26.88 15.18 -22.63
N LEU A 158 -27.12 15.88 -23.75
CA LEU A 158 -26.22 16.90 -24.24
C LEU A 158 -26.14 18.04 -23.24
N LEU A 159 -27.27 18.51 -22.71
CA LEU A 159 -27.30 19.62 -21.77
C LEU A 159 -26.52 19.27 -20.50
N ALA A 160 -26.76 18.11 -19.89
CA ALA A 160 -26.05 17.67 -18.69
C ALA A 160 -24.53 17.65 -18.89
N ARG A 161 -24.04 17.05 -19.99
CA ARG A 161 -22.61 16.97 -20.30
C ARG A 161 -21.98 18.34 -20.56
N ASN A 162 -22.65 19.19 -21.34
CA ASN A 162 -22.10 20.49 -21.73
C ASN A 162 -22.10 21.47 -20.53
N GLU A 163 -23.12 21.43 -19.67
CA GLU A 163 -23.14 22.22 -18.42
C GLU A 163 -22.03 21.80 -17.46
N ALA A 164 -21.80 20.48 -17.31
CA ALA A 164 -20.69 19.98 -16.50
C ALA A 164 -19.33 20.44 -17.05
N ALA A 165 -19.16 20.43 -18.38
CA ALA A 165 -17.94 20.92 -19.03
C ALA A 165 -17.71 22.43 -18.84
N LEU A 166 -18.78 23.22 -18.69
CA LEU A 166 -18.70 24.64 -18.32
C LEU A 166 -18.46 24.87 -16.81
N GLY A 167 -18.45 23.81 -16.00
CA GLY A 167 -18.38 23.90 -14.53
C GLY A 167 -19.70 24.25 -13.85
N ASN A 168 -20.81 24.28 -14.61
CA ASN A 168 -22.16 24.57 -14.11
C ASN A 168 -22.81 23.29 -13.55
N PHE A 169 -22.17 22.69 -12.54
CA PHE A 169 -22.58 21.36 -12.04
C PHE A 169 -24.01 21.32 -11.48
N THR A 170 -24.52 22.41 -10.91
CA THR A 170 -25.93 22.50 -10.45
C THR A 170 -26.92 22.38 -11.61
N ALA A 171 -26.63 23.02 -12.74
CA ALA A 171 -27.44 22.92 -13.96
C ALA A 171 -27.33 21.52 -14.58
N ALA A 172 -26.12 20.95 -14.60
CA ALA A 172 -25.89 19.59 -15.05
C ALA A 172 -26.69 18.56 -14.22
N ALA A 173 -26.70 18.69 -12.89
CA ALA A 173 -27.46 17.81 -12.01
C ALA A 173 -28.98 17.95 -12.24
N THR A 174 -29.45 19.16 -12.55
CA THR A 174 -30.86 19.40 -12.90
C THR A 174 -31.23 18.68 -14.18
N ALA A 175 -30.42 18.77 -15.23
CA ALA A 175 -30.63 18.03 -16.47
C ALA A 175 -30.58 16.51 -16.26
N GLN A 176 -29.63 16.01 -15.46
CA GLN A 176 -29.49 14.58 -15.15
C GLN A 176 -30.70 14.02 -14.38
N ARG A 177 -31.23 14.78 -13.42
CA ARG A 177 -32.48 14.41 -12.73
C ARG A 177 -33.65 14.35 -13.71
N HIS A 178 -33.73 15.29 -14.65
CA HIS A 178 -34.80 15.30 -15.64
C HIS A 178 -34.71 14.10 -16.61
N ILE A 179 -33.50 13.64 -16.96
CA ILE A 179 -33.31 12.38 -17.71
C ILE A 179 -33.96 11.20 -16.97
N ILE A 180 -33.76 11.11 -15.65
CA ILE A 180 -34.34 10.04 -14.83
C ILE A 180 -35.88 10.16 -14.80
N GLU A 181 -36.41 11.37 -14.69
CA GLU A 181 -37.85 11.65 -14.69
C GLU A 181 -38.50 11.22 -16.02
N VAL A 182 -37.92 11.62 -17.17
CA VAL A 182 -38.42 11.28 -18.51
C VAL A 182 -38.35 9.78 -18.78
N ARG A 183 -37.33 9.08 -18.27
CA ARG A 183 -37.23 7.61 -18.37
C ARG A 183 -38.24 6.86 -17.49
N ALA A 184 -38.94 7.54 -16.58
CA ALA A 184 -40.14 7.07 -15.87
C ALA A 184 -40.12 5.58 -15.40
N GLY A 185 -39.06 5.19 -14.67
CA GLY A 185 -38.89 3.83 -14.14
C GLY A 185 -37.95 2.93 -14.94
N GLU A 186 -37.66 3.27 -16.19
CA GLU A 186 -36.64 2.61 -17.03
C GLU A 186 -35.22 3.18 -16.81
N ALA A 187 -35.06 4.06 -15.82
CA ALA A 187 -33.77 4.61 -15.44
C ALA A 187 -32.84 3.50 -14.92
N THR A 188 -31.63 3.44 -15.47
CA THR A 188 -30.63 2.42 -15.17
C THR A 188 -29.82 2.77 -13.93
N ALA A 189 -29.05 1.80 -13.42
CA ALA A 189 -28.08 2.08 -12.37
C ALA A 189 -27.10 3.21 -12.76
N ASP A 190 -26.70 3.28 -14.02
CA ASP A 190 -25.78 4.29 -14.53
C ASP A 190 -26.40 5.69 -14.57
N ASP A 191 -27.72 5.83 -14.83
CA ASP A 191 -28.37 7.14 -14.78
C ASP A 191 -28.31 7.73 -13.36
N PHE A 192 -28.56 6.90 -12.35
CA PHE A 192 -28.49 7.27 -10.93
C PHE A 192 -27.04 7.50 -10.48
N ALA A 193 -26.10 6.68 -10.96
CA ALA A 193 -24.68 6.87 -10.66
C ALA A 193 -24.14 8.18 -11.26
N ALA A 194 -24.57 8.55 -12.47
CA ALA A 194 -24.23 9.82 -13.11
C ALA A 194 -24.87 11.02 -12.37
N LEU A 195 -26.10 10.87 -11.85
CA LEU A 195 -26.71 11.90 -11.00
C LEU A 195 -25.89 12.11 -9.72
N ALA A 196 -25.53 11.02 -9.04
CA ALA A 196 -24.72 11.08 -7.84
C ALA A 196 -23.34 11.70 -8.10
N ASP A 197 -22.66 11.31 -9.18
CA ASP A 197 -21.39 11.88 -9.61
C ASP A 197 -21.50 13.40 -9.79
N THR A 198 -22.53 13.84 -10.52
CA THR A 198 -22.76 15.27 -10.75
C THR A 198 -23.08 16.03 -9.46
N TYR A 199 -23.82 15.42 -8.53
CA TYR A 199 -24.05 15.99 -7.20
C TYR A 199 -22.77 16.14 -6.40
N VAL A 200 -21.90 15.13 -6.39
CA VAL A 200 -20.61 15.19 -5.69
C VAL A 200 -19.72 16.27 -6.30
N LEU A 201 -19.66 16.38 -7.63
CA LEU A 201 -18.94 17.46 -8.32
C LEU A 201 -19.50 18.84 -7.96
N ALA A 202 -20.83 19.00 -7.95
CA ALA A 202 -21.46 20.24 -7.54
C ALA A 202 -21.15 20.59 -6.08
N ALA A 203 -21.08 19.60 -5.20
CA ALA A 203 -20.75 19.72 -3.78
C ALA A 203 -19.24 19.84 -3.50
N GLY A 204 -18.39 19.98 -4.51
CA GLY A 204 -16.94 20.13 -4.33
C GLY A 204 -16.25 18.87 -3.82
N GLY A 205 -16.80 17.69 -4.08
CA GLY A 205 -16.26 16.39 -3.68
C GLY A 205 -16.88 15.80 -2.41
N GLU A 206 -17.78 16.51 -1.73
CA GLU A 206 -18.52 15.99 -0.57
C GLU A 206 -19.75 15.18 -1.02
N VAL A 207 -20.04 14.05 -0.36
CA VAL A 207 -21.24 13.22 -0.67
C VAL A 207 -22.41 13.66 0.20
N SER A 208 -23.33 14.42 -0.41
CA SER A 208 -24.58 14.89 0.22
C SER A 208 -25.59 13.75 0.48
N PRO A 209 -26.62 14.00 1.31
CA PRO A 209 -27.74 13.06 1.47
C PRO A 209 -28.46 12.74 0.16
N GLU A 210 -28.63 13.71 -0.75
CA GLU A 210 -29.27 13.51 -2.05
C GLU A 210 -28.38 12.71 -3.01
N ALA A 211 -27.06 12.92 -2.97
CA ALA A 211 -26.10 12.06 -3.66
C ALA A 211 -26.19 10.63 -3.13
N GLU A 212 -26.23 10.43 -1.81
CA GLU A 212 -26.40 9.11 -1.20
C GLU A 212 -27.70 8.42 -1.63
N ALA A 213 -28.81 9.17 -1.73
CA ALA A 213 -30.07 8.62 -2.24
C ALA A 213 -29.91 8.10 -3.68
N ALA A 214 -29.28 8.88 -4.56
CA ALA A 214 -28.99 8.45 -5.92
C ALA A 214 -28.03 7.25 -5.97
N LEU A 215 -26.98 7.22 -5.14
CA LEU A 215 -26.07 6.07 -5.03
C LEU A 215 -26.80 4.80 -4.57
N SER A 216 -27.74 4.95 -3.63
CA SER A 216 -28.55 3.83 -3.13
C SER A 216 -29.46 3.28 -4.22
N GLU A 217 -30.10 4.14 -5.01
CA GLU A 217 -30.89 3.74 -6.18
C GLU A 217 -30.04 3.05 -7.26
N ALA A 218 -28.81 3.51 -7.48
CA ALA A 218 -27.86 2.87 -8.39
C ALA A 218 -27.49 1.46 -7.91
N LEU A 219 -27.10 1.31 -6.63
CA LEU A 219 -26.71 0.03 -6.04
C LEU A 219 -27.89 -0.95 -5.88
N ALA A 220 -29.12 -0.45 -5.74
CA ALA A 220 -30.32 -1.28 -5.73
C ALA A 220 -30.56 -1.94 -7.10
N ARG A 221 -30.25 -1.24 -8.20
CA ARG A 221 -30.39 -1.73 -9.57
C ARG A 221 -29.20 -2.58 -10.01
N ASP A 222 -27.99 -2.12 -9.74
CA ASP A 222 -26.75 -2.85 -9.98
C ASP A 222 -25.83 -2.75 -8.76
N ARG A 223 -25.78 -3.85 -8.00
CA ARG A 223 -24.89 -3.95 -6.85
C ARG A 223 -23.41 -3.87 -7.21
N ARG A 224 -23.02 -4.10 -8.47
CA ARG A 224 -21.64 -4.05 -8.98
C ARG A 224 -21.27 -2.71 -9.63
N ASN A 225 -22.16 -1.72 -9.62
CA ASN A 225 -21.88 -0.41 -10.20
C ASN A 225 -20.65 0.25 -9.53
N GLY A 226 -19.59 0.44 -10.31
CA GLY A 226 -18.28 0.89 -9.81
C GLY A 226 -18.31 2.31 -9.23
N THR A 227 -18.91 3.25 -9.98
CA THR A 227 -19.07 4.66 -9.56
C THR A 227 -19.86 4.75 -8.26
N ALA A 228 -20.95 3.98 -8.14
CA ALA A 228 -21.78 4.03 -6.95
C ALA A 228 -21.06 3.46 -5.71
N ARG A 229 -20.33 2.34 -5.87
CA ARG A 229 -19.48 1.77 -4.81
C ARG A 229 -18.36 2.72 -4.40
N PHE A 230 -17.75 3.38 -5.37
CA PHE A 230 -16.68 4.36 -5.11
C PHE A 230 -17.19 5.49 -4.21
N TYR A 231 -18.26 6.17 -4.61
CA TYR A 231 -18.79 7.31 -3.86
C TYR A 231 -19.44 6.92 -2.53
N MET A 232 -20.08 5.75 -2.44
CA MET A 232 -20.55 5.23 -1.16
C MET A 232 -19.39 4.99 -0.19
N GLY A 233 -18.24 4.51 -0.69
CA GLY A 233 -17.02 4.36 0.11
C GLY A 233 -16.42 5.71 0.51
N LEU A 234 -16.45 6.69 -0.40
CA LEU A 234 -16.03 8.07 -0.12
C LEU A 234 -16.87 8.70 1.00
N MET A 235 -18.19 8.53 0.94
CA MET A 235 -19.11 8.99 1.98
C MET A 235 -18.78 8.39 3.34
N TRP A 236 -18.54 7.07 3.41
CA TRP A 236 -18.13 6.42 4.66
C TRP A 236 -16.78 6.94 5.17
N ALA A 237 -15.82 7.21 4.27
CA ALA A 237 -14.55 7.80 4.66
C ALA A 237 -14.72 9.23 5.21
N GLN A 238 -15.54 10.07 4.56
CA GLN A 238 -15.86 11.44 4.97
C GLN A 238 -16.59 11.51 6.32
N THR A 239 -17.46 10.52 6.60
CA THR A 239 -18.27 10.46 7.83
C THR A 239 -17.61 9.66 8.95
N GLY A 240 -16.32 9.32 8.84
CA GLY A 240 -15.57 8.69 9.92
C GLY A 240 -15.85 7.19 10.12
N ARG A 241 -16.24 6.49 9.05
CA ARG A 241 -16.46 5.03 8.99
C ARG A 241 -15.41 4.32 8.14
N PRO A 242 -14.13 4.32 8.56
CA PRO A 242 -13.06 3.67 7.81
C PRO A 242 -13.29 2.15 7.66
N ASP A 243 -14.00 1.52 8.60
CA ASP A 243 -14.41 0.12 8.56
C ASP A 243 -15.31 -0.19 7.34
N ARG A 244 -16.30 0.67 7.08
CA ARG A 244 -17.20 0.54 5.93
C ARG A 244 -16.51 0.95 4.63
N ALA A 245 -15.79 2.07 4.65
CA ALA A 245 -15.07 2.58 3.49
C ALA A 245 -14.03 1.57 2.99
N PHE A 246 -13.19 1.05 3.89
CA PHE A 246 -12.18 0.04 3.58
C PHE A 246 -12.80 -1.21 2.97
N THR A 247 -13.85 -1.76 3.61
CA THR A 247 -14.50 -2.99 3.13
C THR A 247 -15.05 -2.80 1.71
N LEU A 248 -15.71 -1.68 1.45
CA LEU A 248 -16.32 -1.40 0.16
C LEU A 248 -15.27 -1.17 -0.94
N TRP A 249 -14.24 -0.37 -0.64
CA TRP A 249 -13.18 -0.06 -1.60
C TRP A 249 -12.23 -1.23 -1.86
N ARG A 250 -11.92 -2.06 -0.86
CA ARG A 250 -11.19 -3.31 -1.07
C ARG A 250 -11.93 -4.19 -2.07
N ASN A 251 -13.21 -4.45 -1.82
CA ASN A 251 -14.02 -5.26 -2.72
C ASN A 251 -14.11 -4.61 -4.12
N LEU A 252 -14.20 -3.28 -4.21
CA LEU A 252 -14.20 -2.58 -5.50
C LEU A 252 -12.89 -2.73 -6.28
N LEU A 253 -11.74 -2.72 -5.61
CA LEU A 253 -10.44 -2.97 -6.25
C LEU A 253 -10.26 -4.44 -6.66
N GLU A 254 -10.81 -5.37 -5.89
CA GLU A 254 -10.74 -6.81 -6.18
C GLU A 254 -11.71 -7.23 -7.31
N ASP A 255 -12.90 -6.61 -7.38
CA ASP A 255 -13.96 -6.93 -8.33
C ASP A 255 -13.93 -6.11 -9.64
N GLY A 256 -13.28 -4.94 -9.63
CA GLY A 256 -13.44 -3.89 -10.63
C GLY A 256 -12.30 -3.81 -11.65
N PRO A 257 -12.51 -3.04 -12.74
CA PRO A 257 -11.45 -2.78 -13.72
C PRO A 257 -10.31 -1.96 -13.08
N ARG A 258 -9.07 -2.35 -13.37
CA ARG A 258 -7.86 -1.74 -12.77
C ARG A 258 -7.60 -0.32 -13.26
N GLU A 259 -8.10 0.00 -14.44
CA GLU A 259 -7.93 1.28 -15.11
C GLU A 259 -9.04 2.27 -14.77
N ALA A 260 -9.95 1.92 -13.85
CA ALA A 260 -11.04 2.81 -13.50
C ALA A 260 -10.51 4.13 -12.88
N PRO A 261 -11.16 5.27 -13.15
CA PRO A 261 -10.69 6.58 -12.70
C PRO A 261 -10.51 6.72 -11.19
N TRP A 262 -11.25 5.93 -10.40
CA TRP A 262 -11.17 5.95 -8.94
C TRP A 262 -10.02 5.14 -8.34
N VAL A 263 -9.39 4.23 -9.10
CA VAL A 263 -8.38 3.31 -8.58
C VAL A 263 -7.20 4.05 -7.93
N PRO A 264 -6.56 5.03 -8.57
CA PRO A 264 -5.44 5.75 -7.96
C PRO A 264 -5.82 6.43 -6.63
N TYR A 265 -7.04 6.99 -6.56
CA TYR A 265 -7.55 7.64 -5.36
C TYR A 265 -7.74 6.65 -4.20
N ILE A 266 -8.25 5.44 -4.50
CA ILE A 266 -8.44 4.39 -3.50
C ILE A 266 -7.09 3.86 -3.04
N GLU A 267 -6.16 3.55 -3.95
CA GLU A 267 -4.85 2.99 -3.62
C GLU A 267 -4.04 3.91 -2.68
N GLU A 268 -4.11 5.22 -2.89
CA GLU A 268 -3.48 6.21 -2.02
C GLU A 268 -4.02 6.15 -0.56
N ARG A 269 -5.28 5.75 -0.38
CA ARG A 269 -6.00 5.86 0.91
C ARG A 269 -6.26 4.53 1.60
N ILE A 270 -6.33 3.42 0.88
CA ILE A 270 -6.85 2.15 1.39
C ILE A 270 -6.03 1.60 2.55
N LEU A 271 -4.70 1.78 2.54
CA LEU A 271 -3.82 1.38 3.64
C LEU A 271 -4.09 2.16 4.92
N LEU A 272 -4.34 3.48 4.81
CA LEU A 272 -4.69 4.31 5.97
C LEU A 272 -6.05 3.90 6.54
N LEU A 273 -7.02 3.64 5.66
CA LEU A 273 -8.34 3.17 6.07
C LEU A 273 -8.30 1.79 6.72
N ALA A 274 -7.49 0.86 6.21
CA ALA A 274 -7.30 -0.46 6.82
C ALA A 274 -6.78 -0.34 8.25
N ARG A 275 -5.71 0.46 8.47
CA ARG A 275 -5.16 0.71 9.81
C ARG A 275 -6.19 1.36 10.73
N ALA A 276 -6.94 2.35 10.24
CA ALA A 276 -8.00 3.01 11.01
C ALA A 276 -9.17 2.07 11.34
N ALA A 277 -9.42 1.08 10.49
CA ALA A 277 -10.36 -0.01 10.73
C ALA A 277 -9.81 -1.12 11.65
N GLY A 278 -8.52 -1.07 12.02
CA GLY A 278 -7.86 -2.11 12.81
C GLY A 278 -7.59 -3.39 12.02
N VAL A 279 -7.51 -3.30 10.69
CA VAL A 279 -7.22 -4.42 9.79
C VAL A 279 -5.77 -4.32 9.33
N ASP A 280 -5.02 -5.39 9.55
CA ASP A 280 -3.71 -5.56 8.90
C ASP A 280 -3.96 -5.99 7.45
N TYR A 281 -3.82 -5.05 6.53
CA TYR A 281 -4.09 -5.24 5.12
C TYR A 281 -2.82 -5.01 4.32
N THR A 282 -2.42 -6.07 3.62
CA THR A 282 -1.44 -5.97 2.55
C THR A 282 -2.22 -6.09 1.23
N PRO A 283 -2.19 -5.06 0.37
CA PRO A 283 -2.77 -5.14 -0.96
C PRO A 283 -2.21 -6.37 -1.66
N PRO A 284 -3.05 -7.17 -2.35
CA PRO A 284 -2.52 -8.27 -3.15
C PRO A 284 -1.48 -7.72 -4.12
N GLU A 285 -0.38 -8.45 -4.34
CA GLU A 285 0.59 -8.08 -5.36
C GLU A 285 -0.15 -7.87 -6.69
N VAL A 286 -0.11 -6.64 -7.17
CA VAL A 286 -0.82 -6.24 -8.38
C VAL A 286 -0.08 -6.88 -9.55
N LYS A 287 -0.69 -7.90 -10.13
CA LYS A 287 -0.20 -8.55 -11.35
C LYS A 287 -0.64 -7.72 -12.55
N GLY A 288 0.32 -7.06 -13.21
CA GLY A 288 0.12 -6.24 -14.41
C GLY A 288 0.42 -4.75 -14.20
N PRO A 289 0.58 -3.97 -15.28
CA PRO A 289 0.90 -2.55 -15.23
C PRO A 289 -0.25 -1.73 -14.62
N SER A 290 0.07 -0.75 -13.78
CA SER A 290 -0.89 0.21 -13.22
C SER A 290 -1.41 1.17 -14.30
N ALA A 291 -2.51 1.89 -14.01
CA ALA A 291 -3.00 2.96 -14.89
C ALA A 291 -1.93 4.05 -15.15
N ALA A 292 -1.05 4.31 -14.16
CA ALA A 292 0.08 5.21 -14.32
C ALA A 292 1.15 4.63 -15.27
N ASP A 293 1.44 3.32 -15.18
CA ASP A 293 2.38 2.65 -16.09
C ASP A 293 1.87 2.66 -17.54
N ILE A 294 0.57 2.42 -17.73
CA ILE A 294 -0.09 2.51 -19.05
C ILE A 294 -0.09 3.96 -19.56
N GLY A 295 -0.36 4.93 -18.70
CA GLY A 295 -0.31 6.35 -19.03
C GLY A 295 1.09 6.81 -19.45
N ALA A 296 2.14 6.32 -18.76
CA ALA A 296 3.52 6.55 -19.15
C ALA A 296 3.85 5.92 -20.51
N ALA A 297 3.28 4.76 -20.81
CA ALA A 297 3.44 4.09 -22.11
C ALA A 297 2.78 4.83 -23.28
N ALA A 298 1.78 5.68 -23.02
CA ALA A 298 1.14 6.51 -24.05
C ALA A 298 2.12 7.54 -24.67
N GLY A 299 3.13 7.97 -23.93
CA GLY A 299 4.20 8.87 -24.40
C GLY A 299 5.41 8.19 -25.04
N MET A 300 5.44 6.86 -25.08
CA MET A 300 6.55 6.09 -25.66
C MET A 300 6.44 5.98 -27.18
N SER A 301 7.60 5.83 -27.85
CA SER A 301 7.64 5.49 -29.28
C SER A 301 7.00 4.11 -29.53
N ASP A 302 6.56 3.86 -30.76
CA ASP A 302 5.97 2.57 -31.12
C ASP A 302 6.98 1.41 -30.93
N GLU A 303 8.26 1.63 -31.20
CA GLU A 303 9.32 0.64 -30.96
C GLU A 303 9.53 0.34 -29.48
N ASP A 304 9.59 1.37 -28.63
CA ASP A 304 9.75 1.20 -27.18
C ASP A 304 8.52 0.54 -26.55
N ARG A 305 7.32 0.88 -27.04
CA ARG A 305 6.06 0.25 -26.62
C ARG A 305 6.05 -1.23 -26.99
N GLN A 306 6.48 -1.60 -28.20
CA GLN A 306 6.58 -3.00 -28.62
C GLN A 306 7.65 -3.78 -27.82
N ALA A 307 8.78 -3.15 -27.49
CA ALA A 307 9.79 -3.77 -26.63
C ALA A 307 9.26 -4.02 -25.21
N MET A 308 8.54 -3.03 -24.65
CA MET A 308 7.88 -3.16 -23.35
C MET A 308 6.82 -4.28 -23.36
N ILE A 309 5.95 -4.32 -24.38
CA ILE A 309 4.93 -5.38 -24.51
C ILE A 309 5.57 -6.76 -24.60
N ARG A 310 6.63 -6.93 -25.41
CA ARG A 310 7.36 -8.20 -25.48
C ARG A 310 7.92 -8.64 -24.13
N GLY A 311 8.55 -7.74 -23.39
CA GLY A 311 9.05 -8.03 -22.04
C GLY A 311 7.94 -8.43 -21.06
N MET A 312 6.78 -7.76 -21.12
CA MET A 312 5.63 -8.11 -20.28
C MET A 312 5.05 -9.49 -20.63
N VAL A 313 4.96 -9.82 -21.92
CA VAL A 313 4.49 -11.13 -22.40
C VAL A 313 5.47 -12.25 -22.03
N GLU A 314 6.77 -12.00 -22.12
CA GLU A 314 7.81 -12.94 -21.68
C GLU A 314 7.74 -13.20 -20.17
N GLY A 315 7.60 -12.14 -19.35
CA GLY A 315 7.44 -12.29 -17.91
C GLY A 315 6.17 -13.06 -17.53
N LEU A 316 5.06 -12.82 -18.24
CA LEU A 316 3.83 -13.60 -18.05
C LEU A 316 4.03 -15.07 -18.42
N ALA A 317 4.70 -15.35 -19.54
CA ALA A 317 4.99 -16.72 -19.98
C ALA A 317 5.89 -17.47 -18.99
N GLU A 318 6.98 -16.85 -18.53
CA GLU A 318 7.89 -17.45 -17.56
C GLU A 318 7.17 -17.76 -16.24
N ARG A 319 6.38 -16.82 -15.74
CA ARG A 319 5.61 -17.01 -14.50
C ARG A 319 4.56 -18.11 -14.63
N LEU A 320 3.79 -18.14 -15.72
CA LEU A 320 2.77 -19.18 -15.92
C LEU A 320 3.39 -20.58 -16.00
N ASN A 321 4.60 -20.69 -16.54
CA ASN A 321 5.36 -21.93 -16.57
C ASN A 321 5.90 -22.35 -15.19
N THR A 322 6.30 -21.40 -14.33
CA THR A 322 6.93 -21.72 -13.03
C THR A 322 5.95 -21.81 -11.86
N GLU A 323 5.00 -20.89 -11.77
CA GLU A 323 4.04 -20.77 -10.67
C GLU A 323 2.64 -21.33 -11.03
N GLY A 324 2.41 -21.60 -12.31
CA GLY A 324 1.08 -21.86 -12.83
C GLY A 324 0.22 -20.59 -12.92
N GLY A 325 -1.03 -20.76 -13.33
CA GLY A 325 -1.98 -19.67 -13.38
C GLY A 325 -3.40 -20.11 -13.74
N SER A 326 -4.32 -19.16 -13.67
CA SER A 326 -5.72 -19.34 -14.03
C SER A 326 -5.92 -19.43 -15.54
N ALA A 327 -6.99 -20.10 -15.98
CA ALA A 327 -7.34 -20.16 -17.40
C ALA A 327 -7.43 -18.78 -18.08
N ALA A 328 -7.87 -17.75 -17.35
CA ALA A 328 -7.91 -16.39 -17.86
C ALA A 328 -6.50 -15.85 -18.18
N GLU A 329 -5.50 -16.11 -17.33
CA GLU A 329 -4.11 -15.67 -17.56
C GLU A 329 -3.47 -16.42 -18.74
N TRP A 330 -3.75 -17.72 -18.88
CA TRP A 330 -3.31 -18.51 -20.05
C TRP A 330 -3.95 -17.98 -21.34
N GLY A 331 -5.25 -17.66 -21.31
CA GLY A 331 -5.94 -17.04 -22.44
C GLY A 331 -5.37 -15.66 -22.81
N GLN A 332 -5.02 -14.84 -21.81
CA GLN A 332 -4.35 -13.55 -22.02
C GLN A 332 -2.98 -13.71 -22.71
N LEU A 333 -2.18 -14.69 -22.29
CA LEU A 333 -0.88 -14.96 -22.90
C LEU A 333 -1.03 -15.38 -24.37
N ILE A 334 -1.95 -16.30 -24.67
CA ILE A 334 -2.24 -16.75 -26.04
C ILE A 334 -2.63 -15.58 -26.94
N PHE A 335 -3.54 -14.73 -26.46
CA PHE A 335 -3.99 -13.56 -27.21
C PHE A 335 -2.87 -12.54 -27.43
N ALA A 336 -2.05 -12.28 -26.40
CA ALA A 336 -0.94 -11.34 -26.50
C ALA A 336 0.14 -11.79 -27.48
N LEU A 337 0.50 -13.08 -27.48
CA LEU A 337 1.44 -13.66 -28.44
C LEU A 337 0.90 -13.58 -29.88
N ALA A 338 -0.38 -13.88 -30.09
CA ALA A 338 -1.00 -13.76 -31.40
C ALA A 338 -1.00 -12.31 -31.92
N GLN A 339 -1.29 -11.34 -31.06
CA GLN A 339 -1.27 -9.92 -31.41
C GLN A 339 0.13 -9.40 -31.76
N LEU A 340 1.18 -10.00 -31.17
CA LEU A 340 2.58 -9.72 -31.51
C LEU A 340 3.05 -10.43 -32.80
N GLY A 341 2.19 -11.24 -33.43
CA GLY A 341 2.53 -12.05 -34.60
C GLY A 341 3.25 -13.36 -34.25
N GLU A 342 3.43 -13.67 -32.98
CA GLU A 342 4.11 -14.88 -32.47
C GLU A 342 3.16 -16.09 -32.41
N THR A 343 2.53 -16.37 -33.55
CA THR A 343 1.46 -17.37 -33.71
C THR A 343 1.89 -18.80 -33.35
N ASP A 344 3.14 -19.18 -33.68
CA ASP A 344 3.68 -20.50 -33.32
C ASP A 344 3.81 -20.67 -31.79
N ARG A 345 4.26 -19.62 -31.09
CA ARG A 345 4.33 -19.62 -29.62
C ARG A 345 2.94 -19.62 -29.01
N ALA A 346 2.00 -18.85 -29.56
CA ALA A 346 0.61 -18.87 -29.11
C ALA A 346 -0.01 -20.27 -29.22
N ARG A 347 0.26 -21.02 -30.32
CA ARG A 347 -0.20 -22.40 -30.49
C ARG A 347 0.47 -23.39 -29.52
N ALA A 348 1.75 -23.18 -29.22
CA ALA A 348 2.46 -23.97 -28.21
C ALA A 348 1.83 -23.78 -26.81
N ILE A 349 1.59 -22.54 -26.40
CA ILE A 349 0.91 -22.23 -25.12
C ILE A 349 -0.52 -22.78 -25.09
N TRP A 350 -1.25 -22.73 -26.21
CA TRP A 350 -2.56 -23.38 -26.34
C TRP A 350 -2.50 -24.89 -26.11
N THR A 351 -1.52 -25.57 -26.71
CA THR A 351 -1.31 -27.02 -26.54
C THR A 351 -0.98 -27.38 -25.10
N GLU A 352 -0.15 -26.57 -24.45
CA GLU A 352 0.21 -26.74 -23.05
C GLU A 352 -1.01 -26.53 -22.14
N ALA A 353 -1.80 -25.49 -22.38
CA ALA A 353 -3.01 -25.21 -21.62
C ALA A 353 -4.02 -26.36 -21.70
N GLN A 354 -4.20 -27.00 -22.86
CA GLN A 354 -5.05 -28.19 -23.00
C GLN A 354 -4.63 -29.31 -22.05
N THR A 355 -3.32 -29.46 -21.82
CA THR A 355 -2.78 -30.45 -20.88
C THR A 355 -2.99 -30.01 -19.43
N VAL A 356 -2.70 -28.74 -19.11
CA VAL A 356 -2.81 -28.16 -17.75
C VAL A 356 -4.26 -28.13 -17.24
N PHE A 357 -5.24 -27.92 -18.12
CA PHE A 357 -6.66 -27.82 -17.79
C PHE A 357 -7.47 -29.07 -18.19
N ALA A 358 -6.82 -30.17 -18.56
CA ALA A 358 -7.48 -31.41 -19.02
C ALA A 358 -8.54 -31.95 -18.04
N SER A 359 -8.31 -31.81 -16.73
CA SER A 359 -9.25 -32.24 -15.68
C SER A 359 -10.25 -31.17 -15.23
N ARG A 360 -10.25 -29.99 -15.87
CA ARG A 360 -11.04 -28.80 -15.49
C ARG A 360 -11.79 -28.24 -16.71
N PRO A 361 -12.92 -28.86 -17.13
CA PRO A 361 -13.59 -28.55 -18.40
C PRO A 361 -14.05 -27.09 -18.54
N ALA A 362 -14.52 -26.47 -17.45
CA ALA A 362 -14.96 -25.08 -17.45
C ALA A 362 -13.79 -24.10 -17.66
N GLU A 363 -12.64 -24.40 -17.07
CA GLU A 363 -11.42 -23.61 -17.25
C GLU A 363 -10.83 -23.83 -18.65
N LEU A 364 -10.85 -25.06 -19.15
CA LEU A 364 -10.43 -25.37 -20.52
C LEU A 364 -11.27 -24.62 -21.56
N ALA A 365 -12.59 -24.54 -21.38
CA ALA A 365 -13.48 -23.75 -22.25
C ALA A 365 -13.06 -22.27 -22.30
N THR A 366 -12.67 -21.69 -21.16
CA THR A 366 -12.20 -20.30 -21.08
C THR A 366 -10.92 -20.07 -21.89
N VAL A 367 -9.97 -21.02 -21.87
CA VAL A 367 -8.76 -20.93 -22.69
C VAL A 367 -9.05 -21.18 -24.17
N THR A 368 -9.99 -22.10 -24.46
CA THR A 368 -10.42 -22.43 -25.84
C THR A 368 -10.99 -21.19 -26.54
N ASP A 369 -11.92 -20.48 -25.88
CA ASP A 369 -12.49 -19.22 -26.39
C ASP A 369 -11.42 -18.15 -26.65
N ALA A 370 -10.33 -18.15 -25.88
CA ALA A 370 -9.21 -17.23 -26.11
C ALA A 370 -8.36 -17.66 -27.32
N ALA A 371 -8.08 -18.96 -27.47
CA ALA A 371 -7.33 -19.51 -28.60
C ALA A 371 -8.08 -19.37 -29.94
N GLU A 372 -9.41 -19.55 -29.95
CA GLU A 372 -10.26 -19.31 -31.11
C GLU A 372 -10.25 -17.85 -31.54
N ARG A 373 -10.43 -16.92 -30.60
CA ARG A 373 -10.34 -15.48 -30.88
C ARG A 373 -8.96 -15.05 -31.37
N ALA A 374 -7.91 -15.72 -30.92
CA ALA A 374 -6.54 -15.50 -31.36
C ALA A 374 -6.23 -16.19 -32.71
N GLY A 375 -7.15 -16.99 -33.27
CA GLY A 375 -6.96 -17.70 -34.53
C GLY A 375 -5.94 -18.84 -34.47
N VAL A 376 -5.71 -19.41 -33.28
CA VAL A 376 -4.71 -20.47 -33.05
C VAL A 376 -5.32 -21.78 -32.52
N ALA A 377 -6.63 -21.81 -32.29
CA ALA A 377 -7.37 -23.06 -32.12
C ALA A 377 -7.55 -23.71 -33.50
N GLU A 378 -7.07 -24.95 -33.65
CA GLU A 378 -7.29 -25.78 -34.84
C GLU A 378 -8.60 -26.58 -34.75
#